data_AF-A0A6P8D4Y1-F1
#
_entry.id   AF-A0A6P8D4Y1-F1
#
_cell.length_a   1.000
_cell.length_b   1.000
_cell.length_c   1.000
_cell.angle_alpha   90.00
_cell.angle_beta   90.00
_cell.angle_gamma   90.00
#
_symmetry.space_group_name_H-M   'P 1'
#
loop_
_entity.id
_entity.type
_entity.pdbx_description
1 polymer ?
#
loop_
_entity_poly.entity_id
_entity_poly.type
_entity_poly.pdbx_seq_one_letter_code
_entity_poly.pdbx_strand_id
1 'polypeptide(L)'
;MERVVARTMASLSFLLALASLPLPSVAISSCNGPCTTLNDCDGQLICISGKCTDDSDVGTHICKKSSPSPTQSSGSCSPSGTLYCKGKSYPKYRCSPPVTPSTRATLTENDFSQGGDGGGPSECDNKYHSNSEHVVALSTGWYAGGSR
;
A
#
# COMPACT_ATOMS: atom_id res chain seq x y z
N MET A 1 -58.62 27.76 0.63
CA MET A 1 -57.67 27.49 -0.46
C MET A 1 -56.21 27.65 -0.01
N GLU A 2 -55.88 28.59 0.89
CA GLU A 2 -54.50 28.78 1.38
C GLU A 2 -53.88 27.64 2.21
N ARG A 3 -54.68 26.89 3.00
CA ARG A 3 -54.17 25.77 3.81
C ARG A 3 -53.77 24.53 2.99
N VAL A 4 -54.26 24.43 1.75
CA VAL A 4 -53.90 23.33 0.82
C VAL A 4 -52.58 23.65 0.12
N VAL A 5 -52.35 24.91 -0.23
CA VAL A 5 -51.12 25.39 -0.90
C VAL A 5 -49.90 25.29 0.03
N ALA A 6 -50.05 25.57 1.33
CA ALA A 6 -48.95 25.42 2.29
C ALA A 6 -48.50 23.97 2.49
N ARG A 7 -49.44 23.00 2.44
CA ARG A 7 -49.15 21.57 2.59
C ARG A 7 -48.51 20.97 1.33
N THR A 8 -48.90 21.41 0.15
CA THR A 8 -48.26 20.99 -1.10
C THR A 8 -46.86 21.59 -1.24
N MET A 9 -46.64 22.84 -0.81
CA MET A 9 -45.33 23.49 -0.83
C MET A 9 -44.34 22.82 0.14
N ALA A 10 -44.74 22.51 1.38
CA ALA A 10 -43.88 21.83 2.35
C ALA A 10 -43.50 20.40 1.91
N SER A 11 -44.41 19.69 1.24
CA SER A 11 -44.14 18.36 0.67
C SER A 11 -43.18 18.42 -0.53
N LEU A 12 -43.28 19.46 -1.37
CA LEU A 12 -42.38 19.65 -2.50
C LEU A 12 -40.97 20.05 -2.03
N SER A 13 -40.87 20.89 -0.99
CA SER A 13 -39.60 21.28 -0.38
C SER A 13 -38.86 20.10 0.26
N PHE A 14 -39.57 19.15 0.88
CA PHE A 14 -38.97 17.95 1.45
C PHE A 14 -38.48 16.97 0.37
N LEU A 15 -39.19 16.86 -0.77
CA LEU A 15 -38.76 16.06 -1.93
C LEU A 15 -37.53 16.67 -2.63
N LEU A 16 -37.44 17.99 -2.72
CA LEU A 16 -36.27 18.70 -3.26
C LEU A 16 -35.02 18.54 -2.37
N ALA A 17 -35.18 18.44 -1.05
CA ALA A 17 -34.06 18.24 -0.11
C ALA A 17 -33.44 16.82 -0.18
N LEU A 18 -34.21 15.80 -0.58
CA LEU A 18 -33.70 14.43 -0.77
C LEU A 18 -32.92 14.26 -2.08
N ALA A 19 -33.17 15.11 -3.09
CA ALA A 19 -32.43 15.09 -4.36
C ALA A 19 -31.02 15.70 -4.27
N SER A 20 -30.72 16.43 -3.18
CA SER A 20 -29.41 17.03 -2.91
C SER A 20 -28.48 16.17 -2.05
N LEU A 21 -28.92 14.99 -1.61
CA LEU A 21 -28.02 14.03 -0.98
C LEU A 21 -27.10 13.47 -2.07
N PRO A 22 -25.76 13.56 -1.93
CA PRO A 22 -24.86 12.90 -2.86
C PRO A 22 -25.20 11.41 -2.87
N LEU A 23 -25.46 10.85 -4.06
CA LEU A 23 -25.61 9.41 -4.18
C LEU A 23 -24.36 8.77 -3.56
N PRO A 24 -24.50 7.73 -2.72
CA PRO A 24 -23.33 6.97 -2.32
C PRO A 24 -22.73 6.39 -3.60
N SER A 25 -21.61 6.95 -4.06
CA SER A 25 -20.75 6.30 -5.04
C SER A 25 -20.31 5.01 -4.37
N VAL A 26 -20.98 3.92 -4.74
CA VAL A 26 -20.65 2.60 -4.21
C VAL A 26 -19.35 2.21 -4.88
N ALA A 27 -18.23 2.59 -4.28
CA ALA A 27 -16.94 2.08 -4.69
C ALA A 27 -16.99 0.55 -4.54
N ILE A 28 -16.75 -0.14 -5.64
CA ILE A 28 -16.91 -1.59 -5.75
C ILE A 28 -15.64 -2.30 -5.24
N SER A 29 -14.49 -1.62 -5.38
CA SER A 29 -13.20 -2.25 -5.23
C SER A 29 -12.15 -1.35 -4.56
N SER A 30 -11.44 -1.93 -3.60
CA SER A 30 -10.24 -1.35 -3.00
C SER A 30 -8.99 -1.69 -3.83
N CYS A 31 -7.79 -1.45 -3.29
CA CYS A 31 -6.52 -1.64 -3.99
C CYS A 31 -6.32 -3.03 -4.63
N ASN A 32 -5.80 -3.04 -5.85
CA ASN A 32 -5.60 -4.21 -6.72
C ASN A 32 -6.85 -5.02 -7.08
N GLY A 33 -8.04 -4.64 -6.59
CA GLY A 33 -9.27 -5.29 -6.99
C GLY A 33 -9.74 -4.83 -8.37
N PRO A 34 -10.75 -5.53 -8.93
CA PRO A 34 -11.18 -5.37 -10.31
C PRO A 34 -11.94 -4.07 -10.52
N CYS A 35 -11.72 -3.43 -11.66
CA CYS A 35 -12.48 -2.26 -12.08
C CYS A 35 -12.62 -2.22 -13.59
N THR A 36 -13.65 -1.50 -14.05
CA THR A 36 -13.97 -1.23 -15.44
C THR A 36 -14.09 0.27 -15.70
N THR A 37 -14.54 1.03 -14.69
CA THR A 37 -14.66 2.49 -14.72
C THR A 37 -13.98 3.13 -13.51
N LEU A 38 -13.75 4.44 -13.55
CA LEU A 38 -13.13 5.19 -12.46
C LEU A 38 -13.97 5.16 -11.16
N ASN A 39 -15.29 5.05 -11.28
CA ASN A 39 -16.20 5.01 -10.14
C ASN A 39 -16.21 3.65 -9.42
N ASP A 40 -15.55 2.63 -9.98
CA ASP A 40 -15.50 1.30 -9.40
C ASP A 40 -14.49 1.24 -8.23
N CYS A 41 -13.61 2.23 -8.11
CA CYS A 41 -12.52 2.24 -7.13
C CYS A 41 -12.82 3.15 -5.92
N ASP A 42 -12.37 2.73 -4.74
CA ASP A 42 -12.62 3.44 -3.48
C ASP A 42 -11.78 4.71 -3.32
N GLY A 43 -12.41 5.76 -2.78
CA GLY A 43 -11.76 7.03 -2.49
C GLY A 43 -11.11 7.71 -3.71
N GLN A 44 -9.79 7.88 -3.66
CA GLN A 44 -8.98 8.59 -4.65
C GLN A 44 -8.23 7.64 -5.60
N LEU A 45 -8.63 6.38 -5.67
CA LEU A 45 -8.00 5.38 -6.52
C LEU A 45 -8.44 5.52 -7.98
N ILE A 46 -7.56 5.14 -8.90
CA ILE A 46 -7.81 5.15 -10.34
C ILE A 46 -7.85 3.74 -10.91
N CYS A 47 -8.64 3.53 -11.97
CA CYS A 47 -8.72 2.25 -12.66
C CYS A 47 -7.73 2.20 -13.83
N ILE A 48 -6.63 1.46 -13.68
CA ILE A 48 -5.63 1.23 -14.74
C ILE A 48 -5.55 -0.27 -15.04
N SER A 49 -5.65 -0.63 -16.32
CA SER A 49 -5.54 -2.03 -16.76
C SER A 49 -6.49 -2.99 -16.03
N GLY A 50 -7.68 -2.50 -15.69
CA GLY A 50 -8.72 -3.25 -14.99
C GLY A 50 -8.48 -3.44 -13.49
N LYS A 51 -7.57 -2.66 -12.89
CA LYS A 51 -7.28 -2.71 -11.44
C LYS A 51 -7.26 -1.33 -10.80
N CYS A 52 -7.73 -1.26 -9.56
CA CYS A 52 -7.64 -0.04 -8.76
C CYS A 52 -6.22 0.19 -8.25
N THR A 53 -5.60 1.30 -8.64
CA THR A 53 -4.23 1.69 -8.29
C THR A 53 -4.16 3.12 -7.78
N ASP A 54 -3.03 3.49 -7.16
CA ASP A 54 -2.74 4.88 -6.81
C ASP A 54 -2.64 5.77 -8.07
N ASP A 55 -3.07 7.02 -7.93
CA ASP A 55 -2.87 8.05 -8.95
C ASP A 55 -1.42 8.55 -8.90
N SER A 56 -0.68 8.30 -9.98
CA SER A 56 0.74 8.67 -10.09
C SER A 56 0.95 10.15 -10.35
N ASP A 57 -0.03 10.87 -10.90
CA ASP A 57 0.06 12.30 -11.20
C ASP A 57 -0.21 13.14 -9.96
N VAL A 58 -1.11 12.67 -9.09
CA VAL A 58 -1.42 13.30 -7.80
C VAL A 58 -0.51 12.79 -6.67
N GLY A 59 0.12 11.62 -6.86
CA GLY A 59 1.07 11.04 -5.91
C GLY A 59 0.42 10.37 -4.71
N THR A 60 -0.74 9.72 -4.87
CA THR A 60 -1.40 9.03 -3.75
C THR A 60 -0.61 7.78 -3.33
N HIS A 61 -0.72 7.38 -2.06
CA HIS A 61 0.01 6.24 -1.47
C HIS A 61 -0.92 5.26 -0.71
N ILE A 62 -2.16 5.17 -1.17
CA ILE A 62 -3.26 4.42 -0.56
C ILE A 62 -3.04 2.91 -0.79
N CYS A 63 -2.63 2.51 -2.00
CA CYS A 63 -2.30 1.13 -2.32
C CYS A 63 -0.91 0.71 -1.87
N LYS A 64 -0.01 1.67 -1.63
CA LYS A 64 1.27 1.38 -0.97
C LYS A 64 1.08 0.92 0.49
N LYS A 65 0.14 1.52 1.24
CA LYS A 65 -0.21 1.10 2.61
C LYS A 65 -0.99 -0.22 2.68
N SER A 66 -1.67 -0.59 1.59
CA SER A 66 -2.45 -1.83 1.46
C SER A 66 -1.80 -2.83 0.50
N SER A 67 -0.47 -2.81 0.40
CA SER A 67 0.24 -3.98 -0.12
C SER A 67 -0.23 -5.17 0.71
N PRO A 68 -0.72 -6.25 0.07
CA PRO A 68 -1.06 -7.44 0.82
C PRO A 68 0.19 -7.87 1.57
N SER A 69 0.05 -8.15 2.88
CA SER A 69 0.91 -9.12 3.56
C SER A 69 1.28 -10.18 2.53
N PRO A 70 2.58 -10.51 2.34
CA PRO A 70 3.02 -11.35 1.24
C PRO A 70 2.12 -12.58 1.24
N THR A 71 1.23 -12.64 0.25
CA THR A 71 0.28 -13.74 0.15
C THR A 71 1.17 -14.95 0.04
N GLN A 72 1.13 -15.77 1.08
CA GLN A 72 1.82 -17.02 1.18
C GLN A 72 1.10 -17.96 0.20
N SER A 73 1.25 -17.67 -1.10
CA SER A 73 0.99 -18.66 -2.13
C SER A 73 1.96 -19.79 -1.83
N SER A 74 1.43 -21.00 -1.87
CA SER A 74 2.04 -22.28 -1.55
C SER A 74 3.26 -22.66 -2.42
N GLY A 75 3.98 -21.67 -2.96
CA GLY A 75 5.21 -21.81 -3.72
C GLY A 75 6.44 -21.38 -2.91
N SER A 76 7.58 -21.97 -3.23
CA SER A 76 8.88 -21.54 -2.72
C SER A 76 9.17 -20.09 -3.14
N CYS A 77 9.73 -19.28 -2.23
CA CYS A 77 10.19 -17.92 -2.56
C CYS A 77 11.25 -17.99 -3.67
N SER A 78 10.98 -17.35 -4.80
CA SER A 78 11.79 -17.42 -6.01
C SER A 78 12.27 -16.02 -6.45
N PRO A 79 13.36 -15.92 -7.24
CA PRO A 79 13.84 -14.63 -7.73
C PRO A 79 12.79 -13.92 -8.57
N SER A 80 12.61 -12.62 -8.34
CA SER A 80 11.74 -11.74 -9.13
C SER A 80 12.46 -11.09 -10.33
N GLY A 81 13.74 -11.39 -10.54
CA GLY A 81 14.57 -10.85 -11.62
C GLY A 81 16.05 -10.81 -11.23
N THR A 82 16.84 -10.06 -11.99
CA THR A 82 18.30 -9.91 -11.76
C THR A 82 18.75 -8.45 -11.79
N LEU A 83 19.87 -8.16 -11.14
CA LEU A 83 20.64 -6.92 -11.22
C LEU A 83 22.04 -7.24 -11.71
N TYR A 84 22.59 -6.40 -12.58
CA TYR A 84 23.95 -6.56 -13.08
C TYR A 84 24.86 -5.52 -12.43
N CYS A 85 25.92 -5.99 -11.75
CA CYS A 85 26.88 -5.13 -11.08
C CYS A 85 28.29 -5.69 -11.26
N LYS A 86 29.25 -4.84 -11.64
CA LYS A 86 30.67 -5.18 -11.82
C LYS A 86 30.92 -6.49 -12.58
N GLY A 87 30.19 -6.70 -13.68
CA GLY A 87 30.37 -7.90 -14.51
C GLY A 87 29.55 -9.13 -14.08
N LYS A 88 28.82 -9.07 -12.96
CA LYS A 88 28.14 -10.22 -12.36
C LYS A 88 26.64 -9.97 -12.19
N SER A 89 25.84 -11.01 -12.46
CA SER A 89 24.40 -11.02 -12.24
C SER A 89 24.05 -11.47 -10.83
N TYR A 90 23.18 -10.72 -10.16
CA TYR A 90 22.69 -10.97 -8.80
C TYR A 90 21.16 -11.10 -8.82
N PRO A 91 20.57 -12.10 -8.14
CA PRO A 91 19.12 -12.25 -8.08
C PRO A 91 18.47 -11.17 -7.23
N LYS A 92 17.30 -10.69 -7.66
CA LYS A 92 16.39 -9.84 -6.88
C LYS A 92 15.30 -10.70 -6.27
N TYR A 93 14.92 -10.41 -5.03
CA TYR A 93 13.79 -11.05 -4.38
C TYR A 93 12.84 -9.99 -3.82
N ARG A 94 11.53 -10.25 -3.94
CA ARG A 94 10.48 -9.50 -3.24
C ARG A 94 9.90 -10.28 -2.05
N CYS A 95 10.32 -11.52 -1.89
CA CYS A 95 9.91 -12.45 -0.84
C CYS A 95 11.11 -12.89 0.00
N SER A 96 10.82 -13.56 1.11
CA SER A 96 11.80 -14.24 1.95
C SER A 96 11.22 -15.59 2.37
N PRO A 97 12.03 -16.55 2.87
CA PRO A 97 11.51 -17.81 3.39
C PRO A 97 10.44 -17.61 4.48
N PRO A 98 9.58 -18.61 4.75
CA PRO A 98 8.56 -18.48 5.79
C PRO A 98 9.17 -18.16 7.15
N VAL A 99 8.53 -17.23 7.88
CA VAL A 99 8.88 -16.96 9.28
C VAL A 99 8.29 -18.07 10.15
N THR A 100 9.14 -18.70 10.96
CA THR A 100 8.80 -19.76 11.92
C THR A 100 9.30 -19.38 13.31
N PRO A 101 8.94 -20.11 14.39
CA PRO A 101 9.50 -19.89 15.72
C PRO A 101 11.05 -19.99 15.79
N SER A 102 11.68 -20.63 14.80
CA SER A 102 13.13 -20.71 14.64
C SER A 102 13.48 -20.52 13.16
N THR A 103 13.39 -19.26 12.72
CA THR A 103 13.66 -18.89 11.32
C THR A 103 15.17 -18.93 11.07
N ARG A 104 15.61 -19.75 10.11
CA ARG A 104 17.01 -19.77 9.70
C ARG A 104 17.33 -18.56 8.82
N ALA A 105 18.40 -17.87 9.14
CA ALA A 105 18.90 -16.70 8.40
C ALA A 105 20.43 -16.67 8.38
N THR A 106 20.98 -15.88 7.47
CA THR A 106 22.40 -15.52 7.46
C THR A 106 22.53 -14.14 8.08
N LEU A 107 23.35 -14.02 9.12
CA LEU A 107 23.69 -12.73 9.72
C LEU A 107 24.85 -12.11 8.93
N THR A 108 24.72 -10.82 8.64
CA THR A 108 25.75 -10.00 8.00
C THR A 108 25.91 -8.72 8.80
N GLU A 109 27.11 -8.15 8.82
CA GLU A 109 27.42 -6.86 9.43
C GLU A 109 26.95 -5.70 8.53
N ASN A 110 26.46 -4.62 9.14
CA ASN A 110 26.05 -3.39 8.47
C ASN A 110 26.32 -2.18 9.37
N ASP A 111 26.82 -1.06 8.81
CA ASP A 111 26.97 0.19 9.55
C ASP A 111 25.71 1.05 9.42
N PHE A 112 25.00 1.27 10.53
CA PHE A 112 23.78 2.08 10.58
C PHE A 112 24.05 3.55 10.95
N SER A 113 25.31 3.90 11.18
CA SER A 113 25.70 5.24 11.59
C SER A 113 25.73 6.21 10.42
N GLN A 114 25.65 7.50 10.73
CA GLN A 114 25.72 8.55 9.73
C GLN A 114 27.11 8.58 9.07
N GLY A 115 27.13 8.49 7.73
CA GLY A 115 28.39 8.45 6.97
C GLY A 115 29.03 7.06 6.90
N GLY A 116 28.37 6.03 7.45
CA GLY A 116 28.73 4.63 7.27
C GLY A 116 28.38 4.08 5.88
N ASP A 117 28.50 2.76 5.72
CA ASP A 117 28.24 2.08 4.45
C ASP A 117 26.75 1.78 4.18
N GLY A 118 25.88 1.88 5.19
CA GLY A 118 24.43 1.68 5.07
C GLY A 118 23.70 2.72 4.21
N GLY A 119 24.39 3.78 3.80
CA GLY A 119 23.86 4.82 2.92
C GLY A 119 22.94 5.81 3.65
N GLY A 120 21.63 5.67 3.46
CA GLY A 120 20.63 6.56 4.04
C GLY A 120 20.24 6.20 5.48
N PRO A 121 19.39 7.02 6.14
CA PRO A 121 18.77 6.66 7.41
C PRO A 121 17.93 5.38 7.31
N SER A 122 17.73 4.69 8.44
CA SER A 122 16.88 3.50 8.56
C SER A 122 15.43 3.78 8.17
N GLU A 123 14.83 2.89 7.38
CA GLU A 123 13.48 3.08 6.82
C GLU A 123 12.38 3.18 7.89
N CYS A 124 12.50 2.45 9.01
CA CYS A 124 11.43 2.37 10.01
C CYS A 124 11.14 3.71 10.71
N ASP A 125 12.18 4.52 10.95
CA ASP A 125 12.09 5.74 11.75
C ASP A 125 12.80 6.96 11.13
N ASN A 126 13.40 6.79 9.95
CA ASN A 126 14.16 7.79 9.21
C ASN A 126 15.36 8.35 10.01
N LYS A 127 16.04 7.50 10.81
CA LYS A 127 17.21 7.89 11.60
C LYS A 127 18.44 7.03 11.35
N TYR A 128 19.59 7.58 11.69
CA TYR A 128 20.82 6.80 11.84
C TYR A 128 20.89 6.25 13.26
N HIS A 129 21.55 5.10 13.43
CA HIS A 129 21.74 4.45 14.72
C HIS A 129 23.23 4.25 14.99
N SER A 130 23.61 4.33 16.27
CA SER A 130 24.97 3.95 16.67
C SER A 130 25.17 2.46 16.47
N ASN A 131 26.35 2.02 16.03
CA ASN A 131 26.69 0.60 15.92
C ASN A 131 26.77 -0.13 17.28
N SER A 132 26.67 0.61 18.38
CA SER A 132 26.47 0.03 19.72
C SER A 132 25.02 -0.34 20.02
N GLU A 133 24.06 0.15 19.24
CA GLU A 133 22.65 -0.21 19.38
C GLU A 133 22.40 -1.58 18.76
N HIS A 134 21.57 -2.41 19.40
CA HIS A 134 21.21 -3.73 18.88
C HIS A 134 20.07 -3.61 17.86
N VAL A 135 20.40 -3.13 16.66
CA VAL A 135 19.47 -2.96 15.54
C VAL A 135 19.85 -3.88 14.38
N VAL A 136 18.85 -4.27 13.58
CA VAL A 136 19.04 -5.13 12.40
C VAL A 136 18.18 -4.65 11.24
N ALA A 137 18.65 -4.91 10.02
CA ALA A 137 17.85 -4.82 8.81
C ALA A 137 17.39 -6.22 8.38
N LEU A 138 16.18 -6.31 7.83
CA LEU A 138 15.62 -7.56 7.33
C LEU A 138 15.57 -7.55 5.81
N SER A 139 15.73 -8.73 5.20
CA SER A 139 15.44 -8.91 3.77
C SER A 139 14.01 -8.47 3.45
N THR A 140 13.78 -7.96 2.24
CA THR A 140 12.53 -7.32 1.81
C THR A 140 11.25 -8.07 2.20
N GLY A 141 11.23 -9.40 2.03
CA GLY A 141 10.05 -10.20 2.36
C GLY A 141 9.80 -10.35 3.87
N TRP A 142 10.86 -10.36 4.69
CA TRP A 142 10.73 -10.35 6.16
C TRP A 142 10.47 -8.97 6.73
N TYR A 143 10.99 -7.91 6.10
CA TYR A 143 10.65 -6.53 6.43
C TYR A 143 9.14 -6.27 6.22
N ALA A 144 8.57 -6.87 5.17
CA ALA A 144 7.13 -6.87 4.91
C ALA A 144 6.51 -5.46 5.01
N GLY A 145 7.18 -4.48 4.42
CA GLY A 145 6.71 -3.10 4.34
C GLY A 145 6.65 -2.36 5.69
N GLY A 146 7.51 -2.71 6.65
CA GLY A 146 7.55 -2.05 7.96
C GLY A 146 6.58 -2.65 8.98
N SER A 147 6.06 -3.86 8.72
CA SER A 147 5.25 -4.59 9.70
C SER A 147 6.05 -5.08 10.92
N ARG A 148 7.39 -5.02 10.84
CA ARG A 148 8.35 -5.37 11.88
C ARG A 148 9.36 -4.26 12.03
#